data_AF-S7QKB9-F1
#
_entry.id   AF-S7QKB9-F1
#
_cell.length_a   1.000
_cell.length_b   1.000
_cell.length_c   1.000
_cell.angle_alpha   90.00
_cell.angle_beta   90.00
_cell.angle_gamma   90.00
#
_symmetry.space_group_name_H-M   'P 1'
#
loop_
_entity.id
_entity.type
_entity.pdbx_description
1 polymer ?
#
loop_
_entity_poly.entity_id
_entity_poly.type
_entity_poly.pdbx_seq_one_letter_code
_entity_poly.pdbx_strand_id
1 'polypeptide(L)' 'DVSLDERIRNVPVSRAFMSEYYGGNTQDTCPKIKRSRVAIHGLKDFMYLNLELNPYAPKSPGDPGFFFALESISG' A
#
# COMPACT_ATOMS: atom_id res chain seq x y z
N ASP A 1 4.68 0.41 -19.02
CA ASP A 1 4.60 1.81 -18.58
C ASP A 1 3.13 2.19 -18.46
N VAL A 2 2.71 2.76 -17.33
CA VAL A 2 1.32 3.17 -17.10
C VAL A 2 1.22 4.68 -17.34
N SER A 3 0.71 5.06 -18.51
CA SER A 3 0.52 6.47 -18.87
C SER A 3 -0.70 7.06 -18.14
N LEU A 4 -0.47 7.61 -16.94
CA LEU A 4 -1.45 8.42 -16.20
C LEU A 4 -1.15 9.91 -16.36
N ASP A 5 -2.20 10.74 -16.36
CA ASP A 5 -2.06 12.20 -16.25
C ASP A 5 -1.28 12.55 -14.98
N GLU A 6 -0.32 13.47 -15.08
CA GLU A 6 0.56 13.84 -13.96
C GLU A 6 -0.21 14.32 -12.73
N ARG A 7 -1.35 14.98 -12.95
CA ARG A 7 -2.24 15.48 -11.89
C ARG A 7 -2.97 14.37 -11.16
N ILE A 8 -3.01 13.16 -11.72
CA ILE A 8 -3.55 11.97 -11.07
C ILE A 8 -2.40 11.19 -10.41
N ARG A 9 -1.28 11.04 -11.13
CA ARG A 9 -0.10 10.29 -10.67
C ARG A 9 0.52 10.86 -9.41
N ASN A 10 0.60 12.19 -9.30
CA ASN A 10 1.34 12.86 -8.22
C ASN A 10 0.44 13.27 -7.03
N VAL A 11 -0.77 12.72 -6.91
CA VAL A 11 -1.67 13.04 -5.80
C VAL A 11 -1.35 12.15 -4.61
N PRO A 12 -0.82 12.71 -3.51
CA PRO A 12 -0.71 11.95 -2.28
C PRO A 12 -2.09 11.78 -1.65
N VAL A 13 -2.33 10.62 -1.03
CA VAL A 13 -3.50 10.37 -0.19
C VAL A 13 -3.06 10.05 1.23
N SER A 14 -3.79 10.55 2.21
CA SER A 14 -3.48 10.29 3.62
C SER A 14 -3.89 8.87 4.01
N ARG A 15 -3.19 8.29 5.00
CA ARG A 15 -3.62 7.00 5.57
C ARG A 15 -5.00 7.05 6.23
N ALA A 16 -5.41 8.22 6.72
CA ALA A 16 -6.76 8.44 7.24
C ALA A 16 -7.82 8.27 6.13
N PHE A 17 -7.60 8.91 4.98
CA PHE A 17 -8.46 8.74 3.81
C PHE A 17 -8.53 7.27 3.37
N MET A 18 -7.37 6.60 3.29
CA MET A 18 -7.32 5.18 2.92
C MET A 18 -8.13 4.32 3.89
N SER A 19 -7.96 4.54 5.20
CA SER A 19 -8.70 3.81 6.24
C SER A 19 -10.21 4.07 6.21
N GLU A 20 -10.63 5.28 5.89
CA GLU A 20 -12.05 5.66 5.84
C GLU A 20 -12.74 5.07 4.61
N TYR A 21 -12.10 5.18 3.45
CA TYR A 21 -12.67 4.75 2.18
C TYR A 21 -12.52 3.24 1.95
N TYR A 22 -11.27 2.75 2.01
CA TYR A 22 -10.92 1.35 1.74
C TYR A 22 -10.94 0.46 2.99
N GLY A 23 -10.88 1.03 4.20
CA GLY A 23 -10.80 0.26 5.44
C GLY A 23 -9.37 -0.04 5.90
N GLY A 24 -9.24 -0.90 6.90
CA GLY A 24 -7.95 -1.17 7.57
C GLY A 24 -7.72 -0.22 8.73
N ASN A 25 -6.45 0.11 8.98
CA ASN A 25 -6.05 1.11 9.96
C ASN A 25 -4.95 2.01 9.40
N THR A 26 -4.59 3.04 10.16
CA THR A 26 -3.64 4.07 9.72
C THR A 26 -2.18 3.75 10.06
N GLN A 27 -1.90 2.69 10.82
CA GLN A 27 -0.57 2.42 11.39
C GLN A 27 0.17 1.29 10.66
N ASP A 28 -0.52 0.19 10.38
CA ASP A 28 0.09 -1.00 9.77
C ASP A 28 0.61 -0.72 8.36
N THR A 29 1.76 -1.30 8.04
CA THR A 29 2.32 -1.29 6.67
C THR A 29 1.45 -2.09 5.71
N CYS A 30 0.91 -3.22 6.17
CA CYS A 30 0.04 -4.12 5.40
C CYS A 30 -1.29 -4.33 6.15
N PRO A 31 -2.19 -3.34 6.15
CA PRO A 31 -3.41 -3.41 6.95
C PRO A 31 -4.36 -4.48 6.42
N LYS A 32 -5.01 -5.22 7.33
CA LYS A 32 -6.07 -6.16 6.96
C LYS A 32 -7.38 -5.42 6.68
N ILE A 33 -7.87 -5.52 5.45
CA ILE A 33 -9.14 -4.91 5.03
C ILE A 33 -10.33 -5.79 5.41
N LYS A 34 -11.38 -5.19 6.01
CA LYS A 34 -12.60 -5.91 6.39
C LYS A 34 -13.34 -6.40 5.15
N ARG A 35 -13.88 -7.63 5.19
CA ARG A 35 -14.62 -8.25 4.07
C ARG A 35 -15.74 -7.36 3.52
N SER A 36 -16.44 -6.62 4.37
CA SER A 36 -17.50 -5.70 3.94
C SER A 36 -17.00 -4.56 3.06
N ARG A 37 -15.77 -4.06 3.27
CA ARG A 37 -15.14 -3.05 2.41
C ARG A 37 -14.66 -3.66 1.10
N VAL A 38 -14.02 -4.83 1.17
CA VAL A 38 -13.62 -5.59 -0.02
C VAL A 38 -14.83 -5.89 -0.93
N ALA A 39 -16.00 -6.19 -0.37
CA ALA A 39 -17.21 -6.42 -1.15
C ALA A 39 -17.70 -5.18 -1.93
N ILE A 40 -17.34 -3.97 -1.48
CA ILE A 40 -17.73 -2.71 -2.12
C ILE A 40 -16.74 -2.32 -3.23
N HIS A 41 -15.43 -2.36 -2.95
CA HIS A 41 -14.42 -1.83 -3.87
C HIS A 41 -13.47 -2.89 -4.47
N GLY A 42 -13.56 -4.15 -4.06
CA GLY A 42 -12.83 -5.27 -4.64
C GLY A 42 -11.33 -5.38 -4.30
N LEU A 43 -10.78 -4.44 -3.53
CA LEU A 43 -9.35 -4.40 -3.17
C LEU A 43 -9.15 -4.91 -1.75
N LYS A 44 -8.09 -5.70 -1.52
CA LYS A 44 -7.83 -6.28 -0.19
C LYS A 44 -6.38 -6.17 0.28
N ASP A 45 -5.44 -6.10 -0.67
CA ASP A 45 -4.01 -6.13 -0.41
C ASP A 45 -3.43 -4.72 -0.63
N PHE A 46 -3.26 -3.99 0.46
CA PHE A 46 -2.59 -2.68 0.45
C PHE A 46 -1.25 -2.78 1.16
N MET A 47 -0.28 -2.00 0.69
CA MET A 47 1.03 -1.85 1.31
C MET A 47 1.47 -0.39 1.27
N TYR A 48 1.87 0.16 2.42
CA TYR A 48 2.22 1.58 2.58
C TYR A 48 3.71 1.74 2.93
N LEU A 49 4.57 1.69 1.91
CA LEU A 49 6.02 1.77 2.07
C LEU A 49 6.50 3.23 2.20
N ASN A 50 7.42 3.45 3.14
CA ASN A 50 8.22 4.67 3.23
C ASN A 50 9.61 4.39 2.65
N LEU A 51 10.12 5.25 1.77
CA LEU A 51 11.46 5.12 1.17
C LEU A 51 12.61 5.24 2.19
N GLU A 52 12.37 5.85 3.35
CA GLU A 52 13.37 5.90 4.43
C GLU A 52 13.61 4.52 5.07
N LEU A 53 12.56 3.68 5.12
CA LEU A 53 12.63 2.32 5.70
C LEU A 53 12.79 1.24 4.63
N ASN A 54 12.27 1.46 3.42
CA ASN A 54 12.41 0.57 2.28
C ASN A 54 12.92 1.35 1.04
N PRO A 55 14.23 1.57 0.92
CA PRO A 55 14.81 2.36 -0.17
C PRO A 55 14.68 1.72 -1.55
N TYR A 56 14.33 0.42 -1.60
CA TYR A 56 14.10 -0.36 -2.82
C TYR A 56 12.61 -0.56 -3.12
N ALA A 57 11.73 0.19 -2.45
CA ALA A 57 10.32 0.24 -2.81
C ALA A 57 10.12 0.90 -4.20
N PRO A 58 8.99 0.62 -4.87
CA PRO A 58 8.66 1.27 -6.13
C PRO A 58 8.65 2.80 -6.01
N LYS A 59 9.31 3.48 -6.95
CA LYS A 59 9.36 4.96 -6.98
C LYS A 59 8.34 5.54 -7.95
N SER A 60 7.96 4.77 -8.96
CA SER A 60 6.97 5.13 -9.96
C SER A 60 5.85 4.07 -10.01
N PRO A 61 4.62 4.45 -10.43
CA PRO A 61 3.55 3.48 -10.64
C PRO A 61 3.96 2.40 -11.66
N GLY A 62 3.79 1.14 -11.28
CA GLY A 62 4.14 -0.01 -12.12
C GLY A 62 5.58 -0.49 -11.97
N ASP A 63 6.43 0.23 -11.23
CA ASP A 63 7.77 -0.27 -10.91
C ASP A 63 7.69 -1.49 -9.97
N PRO A 64 8.58 -2.49 -10.15
CA PRO A 64 8.75 -3.55 -9.17
C PRO A 64 9.42 -3.02 -7.90
N GLY A 65 9.28 -3.74 -6.79
CA GLY A 65 9.97 -3.43 -5.54
C GLY A 65 10.22 -4.67 -4.71
N PHE A 66 11.23 -4.58 -3.82
CA PHE A 66 11.56 -5.65 -2.89
C PHE A 66 11.00 -5.33 -1.49
N PHE A 67 10.51 -6.36 -0.81
CA PHE A 67 10.11 -6.27 0.59
C PHE A 67 10.87 -7.32 1.39
N PHE A 68 11.74 -6.86 2.28
CA PHE A 68 12.55 -7.73 3.14
C PHE A 68 11.85 -7.90 4.48
N ALA A 69 11.59 -9.15 4.86
CA ALA A 69 11.08 -9.50 6.18
C ALA A 69 12.00 -10.55 6.80
N LEU A 70 12.24 -10.44 8.10
CA LEU A 70 12.90 -11.49 8.86
C LEU A 70 11.89 -12.61 9.10
N GLU A 71 12.18 -13.81 8.59
CA GLU A 71 11.50 -15.01 9.08
C GLU A 71 12.13 -15.44 10.40
N SER A 72 11.28 -15.72 11.39
CA SER A 72 11.70 -16.48 12.55
C SER A 72 11.96 -17.92 12.11
N ILE A 73 13.18 -18.41 12.28
CA ILE A 73 13.47 -19.83 12.22
C ILE A 73 12.89 -20.43 13.50
N SER A 74 11.72 -21.08 13.40
CA SER A 74 11.23 -21.97 14.44
C SER A 74 12.08 -23.24 14.41
N GLY A 75 12.94 -23.41 15.40
CA GLY A 75 13.68 -24.66 15.66
C GLY A 75 12.83 -25.71 16.37
#